data_AF-A0A0R2WUJ0-F1
#
_entry.id   AF-A0A0R2WUJ0-F1
#
_cell.length_a   1.000
_cell.length_b   1.000
_cell.length_c   1.000
_cell.angle_alpha   90.00
_cell.angle_beta   90.00
_cell.angle_gamma   90.00
#
_symmetry.space_group_name_H-M   'P 1'
#
loop_
_entity.id
_entity.type
_entity.pdbx_description
1 polymer ?
#
loop_
_entity_poly.entity_id
_entity_poly.type
_entity_poly.pdbx_seq_one_letter_code
_entity_poly.pdbx_strand_id
1 'polypeptide(L)'
;MKYLKKKKTNSHRAKLMHHYFHRTGFYLFVWTSIKKAFLPILGVVLLVFLVNKYVFNINEALQNMTETFSRIGILIAFFISETLFGLVPPEIFIAWTKKTDTPMLNLFFLATFSYFGGLISYFIGKMTLKIESLKIYLEVKMENNLKNTRKWGGILILVGALLPLPFSIACITAGMIKYPFKNVAFYGLFRFARFAIYAWAIFQVVN
;
A
#
# COMPACT_ATOMS: atom_id res chain seq x y z
N MET A 1 -1.07 -44.98 20.13
CA MET A 1 -2.29 -44.22 19.77
C MET A 1 -1.92 -42.89 19.12
N LYS A 2 -2.17 -42.70 17.81
CA LYS A 2 -2.01 -41.40 17.14
C LYS A 2 -3.28 -40.56 17.41
N TYR A 3 -3.17 -39.49 18.17
CA TYR A 3 -4.27 -38.53 18.36
C TYR A 3 -4.65 -37.92 17.00
N LEU A 4 -5.82 -38.27 16.47
CA LEU A 4 -6.37 -37.66 15.26
C LEU A 4 -6.75 -36.20 15.58
N LYS A 5 -5.93 -35.24 15.14
CA LYS A 5 -6.24 -33.81 15.21
C LYS A 5 -7.52 -33.54 14.43
N LYS A 6 -8.64 -33.28 15.13
CA LYS A 6 -9.90 -32.83 14.51
C LYS A 6 -9.62 -31.64 13.58
N LYS A 7 -10.00 -31.77 12.29
CA LYS A 7 -9.95 -30.66 11.33
C LYS A 7 -10.87 -29.54 11.83
N LYS A 8 -10.29 -28.45 12.34
CA LYS A 8 -11.04 -27.27 12.80
C LYS A 8 -11.77 -26.63 11.62
N THR A 9 -13.08 -26.41 11.77
CA THR A 9 -13.95 -25.66 10.85
C THR A 9 -13.49 -24.20 10.70
N ASN A 10 -13.78 -23.59 9.54
CA ASN A 10 -13.34 -22.22 9.22
C ASN A 10 -13.83 -21.18 10.26
N SER A 11 -15.06 -21.32 10.76
CA SER A 11 -15.61 -20.48 11.83
C SER A 11 -14.80 -20.55 13.13
N HIS A 12 -14.40 -21.77 13.54
CA HIS A 12 -13.58 -21.95 14.74
C HIS A 12 -12.16 -21.37 14.59
N ARG A 13 -11.59 -21.42 13.37
CA ARG A 13 -10.30 -20.76 13.06
C ARG A 13 -10.41 -19.23 13.13
N ALA A 14 -11.49 -18.65 12.59
CA ALA A 14 -11.73 -17.22 12.65
C ALA A 14 -11.89 -16.73 14.10
N LYS A 15 -12.64 -17.46 14.93
CA LYS A 15 -12.81 -17.14 16.36
C LYS A 15 -11.48 -17.17 17.13
N LEU A 16 -10.64 -18.17 16.86
CA LEU A 16 -9.29 -18.25 17.44
C LEU A 16 -8.40 -17.08 17.01
N MET A 17 -8.46 -16.67 15.74
CA MET A 17 -7.75 -15.49 15.24
C MET A 17 -8.22 -14.20 15.92
N HIS A 18 -9.53 -13.99 16.05
CA HIS A 18 -10.08 -12.82 16.72
C HIS A 18 -9.60 -12.72 18.19
N HIS A 19 -9.67 -13.83 18.94
CA HIS A 19 -9.15 -13.86 20.31
C HIS A 19 -7.63 -13.62 20.37
N TYR A 20 -6.87 -14.13 19.42
CA TYR A 20 -5.44 -13.86 19.32
C TYR A 20 -5.16 -12.37 19.07
N PHE A 21 -5.89 -11.70 18.18
CA PHE A 21 -5.71 -10.26 17.92
C PHE A 21 -6.12 -9.38 19.09
N HIS A 22 -7.19 -9.73 19.79
CA HIS A 22 -7.58 -9.03 21.01
C HIS A 22 -6.51 -9.14 22.10
N ARG A 23 -5.98 -10.36 22.33
CA ARG A 23 -4.95 -10.60 23.36
C ARG A 23 -3.60 -10.00 23.01
N THR A 24 -3.24 -9.94 21.73
CA THR A 24 -1.97 -9.36 21.30
C THR A 24 -1.99 -7.82 21.23
N GLY A 25 -3.15 -7.17 21.43
CA GLY A 25 -3.27 -5.71 21.35
C GLY A 25 -3.27 -5.17 19.93
N PHE A 26 -3.50 -6.02 18.92
CA PHE A 26 -3.47 -5.65 17.50
C PHE A 26 -4.47 -4.54 17.17
N TYR A 27 -5.71 -4.64 17.65
CA TYR A 27 -6.74 -3.64 17.38
C TYR A 27 -6.36 -2.26 17.95
N LEU A 28 -5.72 -2.24 19.13
CA LEU A 28 -5.27 -1.02 19.78
C LEU A 28 -4.07 -0.40 19.02
N PHE A 29 -3.17 -1.24 18.50
CA PHE A 29 -2.09 -0.82 17.59
C PHE A 29 -2.64 -0.22 16.28
N VAL A 30 -3.64 -0.84 15.66
CA VAL A 30 -4.27 -0.31 14.44
C VAL A 30 -4.95 1.02 14.73
N TRP A 31 -5.74 1.11 15.80
CA TRP A 31 -6.44 2.33 16.19
C TRP A 31 -5.49 3.49 16.47
N THR A 32 -4.42 3.24 17.22
CA THR A 32 -3.39 4.26 17.50
C THR A 32 -2.63 4.67 16.25
N SER A 33 -2.36 3.74 15.33
CA SER A 33 -1.72 4.05 14.04
C SER A 33 -2.61 4.90 13.15
N ILE A 34 -3.90 4.57 13.03
CA ILE A 34 -4.88 5.34 12.27
C ILE A 34 -5.00 6.75 12.85
N LYS A 35 -5.13 6.88 14.17
CA LYS A 35 -5.19 8.20 14.84
C LYS A 35 -3.95 9.06 14.55
N LYS A 36 -2.76 8.46 14.60
CA LYS A 36 -1.50 9.17 14.28
C LYS A 36 -1.41 9.58 12.82
N ALA A 37 -1.92 8.75 11.91
CA ALA A 37 -1.93 9.03 10.47
C ALA A 37 -3.03 10.03 10.07
N PHE A 38 -4.09 10.18 10.87
CA PHE A 38 -5.23 11.03 10.55
C PHE A 38 -4.85 12.50 10.34
N LEU A 39 -4.08 13.09 11.27
CA LEU A 39 -3.66 14.50 11.19
C LEU A 39 -2.84 14.80 9.91
N PRO A 40 -1.77 14.04 9.57
CA PRO A 40 -1.01 14.30 8.35
C PRO A 40 -1.83 14.02 7.08
N ILE A 41 -2.69 12.99 7.05
CA ILE A 41 -3.59 12.76 5.92
C ILE A 41 -4.54 13.94 5.72
N LEU A 42 -5.16 14.43 6.81
CA LEU A 42 -6.05 15.60 6.77
C LEU A 42 -5.30 16.84 6.29
N GLY A 43 -4.05 17.04 6.73
CA GLY A 43 -3.19 18.12 6.27
C GLY A 43 -2.93 18.06 4.76
N VAL A 44 -2.61 16.88 4.22
CA VAL A 44 -2.42 16.69 2.76
C VAL A 44 -3.71 16.98 2.00
N VAL A 45 -4.86 16.47 2.47
CA VAL A 45 -6.15 16.71 1.83
C VAL A 45 -6.52 18.20 1.84
N LEU A 46 -6.33 18.89 2.98
CA LEU A 46 -6.57 20.32 3.08
C LEU A 46 -5.63 21.12 2.19
N LEU A 47 -4.36 20.75 2.11
CA LEU A 47 -3.39 21.39 1.22
C LEU A 47 -3.80 21.23 -0.24
N VAL A 48 -4.16 20.03 -0.67
CA VAL A 48 -4.66 19.77 -2.03
C VAL A 48 -5.92 20.59 -2.32
N PHE A 49 -6.85 20.67 -1.37
CA PHE A 49 -8.07 21.48 -1.51
C PHE A 49 -7.75 22.98 -1.64
N LEU A 50 -6.86 23.50 -0.80
CA LEU A 50 -6.45 24.91 -0.84
C LEU A 50 -5.69 25.24 -2.13
N VAL A 51 -4.78 24.37 -2.57
CA VAL A 51 -4.07 24.53 -3.85
C VAL A 51 -5.04 24.52 -5.01
N ASN A 52 -6.02 23.60 -5.01
CA ASN A 52 -7.05 23.55 -6.05
C ASN A 52 -7.90 24.83 -6.11
N LYS A 53 -8.25 25.37 -4.94
CA LYS A 53 -9.15 26.52 -4.83
C LYS A 53 -8.44 27.86 -5.07
N TYR A 54 -7.18 27.99 -4.66
CA TYR A 54 -6.49 29.28 -4.58
C TYR A 54 -5.26 29.41 -5.50
N VAL A 55 -4.73 28.31 -6.07
CA VAL A 55 -3.46 28.35 -6.82
C VAL A 55 -3.57 27.76 -8.23
N PHE A 56 -4.11 26.54 -8.41
CA PHE A 56 -4.18 25.85 -9.71
C PHE A 56 -5.43 24.99 -9.86
N ASN A 57 -6.14 25.10 -10.99
CA ASN A 57 -7.24 24.21 -11.33
C ASN A 57 -6.70 22.80 -11.62
N ILE A 58 -6.99 21.82 -10.76
CA ILE A 58 -6.50 20.44 -10.91
C ILE A 58 -6.85 19.87 -12.30
N ASN A 59 -8.01 20.23 -12.86
CA ASN A 59 -8.40 19.74 -14.18
C ASN A 59 -7.47 20.22 -15.30
N GLU A 60 -7.06 21.49 -15.26
CA GLU A 60 -6.10 22.06 -16.23
C GLU A 60 -4.71 21.47 -16.05
N ALA A 61 -4.28 21.24 -14.80
CA ALA A 61 -3.00 20.58 -14.53
C ALA A 61 -2.96 19.14 -15.07
N LEU A 62 -4.04 18.37 -14.88
CA LEU A 62 -4.16 17.00 -15.40
C LEU A 62 -4.23 16.98 -16.93
N GLN A 63 -4.87 17.99 -17.54
CA GLN A 63 -4.94 18.12 -18.98
C GLN A 63 -3.57 18.48 -19.58
N ASN A 64 -2.88 19.49 -19.03
CA ASN A 64 -1.51 19.82 -19.40
C ASN A 64 -0.56 18.63 -19.22
N MET A 65 -0.73 17.83 -18.17
CA MET A 65 0.04 16.61 -17.98
C MET A 65 -0.17 15.60 -19.11
N THR A 66 -1.42 15.48 -19.60
CA THR A 66 -1.78 14.59 -20.72
C THR A 66 -1.25 15.10 -22.06
N GLU A 67 -1.26 16.42 -22.26
CA GLU A 67 -0.80 17.06 -23.50
C GLU A 67 0.73 17.16 -23.58
N THR A 68 1.41 17.35 -22.45
CA THR A 68 2.87 17.56 -22.39
C THR A 68 3.66 16.24 -22.36
N PHE A 69 3.14 15.23 -21.67
CA PHE A 69 3.87 13.98 -21.43
C PHE A 69 3.24 12.80 -22.15
N SER A 70 4.09 11.91 -22.66
CA SER A 70 3.61 10.66 -23.23
C SER A 70 2.97 9.77 -22.16
N ARG A 71 1.91 9.06 -22.54
CA ARG A 71 1.22 8.08 -21.69
C ARG A 71 2.19 7.07 -21.06
N ILE A 72 3.15 6.58 -21.84
CA ILE A 72 4.17 5.63 -21.41
C ILE A 72 5.12 6.27 -20.38
N GLY A 73 5.55 7.52 -20.62
CA GLY A 73 6.42 8.24 -19.70
C GLY A 73 5.80 8.42 -18.31
N ILE A 74 4.51 8.76 -18.26
CA ILE A 74 3.75 8.88 -17.00
C ILE A 74 3.69 7.55 -16.25
N LEU A 75 3.39 6.45 -16.96
CA LEU A 75 3.32 5.11 -16.36
C LEU A 75 4.68 4.65 -15.82
N ILE A 76 5.77 4.92 -16.54
CA ILE A 76 7.13 4.60 -16.08
C ILE A 76 7.50 5.42 -14.85
N ALA A 77 7.26 6.74 -14.87
CA ALA A 77 7.55 7.62 -13.75
C ALA A 77 6.76 7.19 -12.49
N PHE A 78 5.48 6.86 -12.66
CA PHE A 78 4.66 6.26 -11.61
C PHE A 78 5.27 4.97 -11.07
N PHE A 79 5.63 4.03 -11.95
CA PHE A 79 6.18 2.74 -11.55
C PHE A 79 7.49 2.87 -10.76
N ILE A 80 8.40 3.75 -11.20
CA ILE A 80 9.66 4.03 -10.50
C ILE A 80 9.38 4.63 -9.13
N SER A 81 8.53 5.65 -9.07
CA SER A 81 8.16 6.31 -7.81
C SER A 81 7.55 5.33 -6.81
N GLU A 82 6.62 4.51 -7.28
CA GLU A 82 5.95 3.50 -6.48
C GLU A 82 6.92 2.45 -5.96
N THR A 83 7.82 1.93 -6.81
CA THR A 83 8.75 0.86 -6.44
C THR A 83 9.78 1.32 -5.40
N LEU A 84 10.26 2.56 -5.50
CA LEU A 84 11.30 3.07 -4.61
C LEU A 84 10.73 3.64 -3.31
N PHE A 85 9.75 4.54 -3.42
CA PHE A 85 9.36 5.41 -2.31
C PHE A 85 7.86 5.36 -1.99
N GLY A 86 7.00 5.12 -2.99
CA GLY A 86 5.54 5.19 -2.83
C GLY A 86 5.06 6.55 -2.32
N LEU A 87 5.85 7.61 -2.52
CA LEU A 87 5.61 8.95 -1.97
C LEU A 87 4.58 9.73 -2.78
N VAL A 88 4.50 9.50 -4.09
CA VAL A 88 3.54 10.21 -4.92
C VAL A 88 2.17 9.57 -4.74
N PRO A 89 1.15 10.34 -4.30
CA PRO A 89 -0.19 9.82 -4.10
C PRO A 89 -0.74 9.19 -5.41
N PRO A 90 -1.13 7.91 -5.43
CA PRO A 90 -1.68 7.27 -6.63
C PRO A 90 -2.96 7.95 -7.12
N GLU A 91 -3.64 8.70 -6.25
CA GLU A 91 -4.87 9.45 -6.54
C GLU A 91 -4.69 10.44 -7.69
N ILE A 92 -3.52 11.08 -7.82
CA ILE A 92 -3.23 12.02 -8.92
C ILE A 92 -3.19 11.27 -10.25
N PHE A 93 -2.51 10.13 -10.29
CA PHE A 93 -2.43 9.29 -11.50
C PHE A 93 -3.78 8.67 -11.85
N ILE A 94 -4.58 8.28 -10.85
CA ILE A 94 -5.96 7.81 -11.06
C ILE A 94 -6.79 8.93 -11.69
N ALA A 95 -6.73 10.16 -11.17
CA ALA A 95 -7.43 11.31 -11.75
C ALA A 95 -6.99 11.59 -13.19
N TRP A 96 -5.68 11.51 -13.47
CA TRP A 96 -5.13 11.64 -14.82
C TRP A 96 -5.75 10.63 -15.80
N THR A 97 -5.99 9.37 -15.39
CA THR A 97 -6.59 8.39 -16.30
C THR A 97 -7.94 8.83 -16.85
N LYS A 98 -8.74 9.59 -16.09
CA LYS A 98 -10.03 10.12 -16.57
C LYS A 98 -9.89 11.07 -17.76
N LYS A 99 -8.74 11.76 -17.88
CA LYS A 99 -8.44 12.70 -18.97
C LYS A 99 -7.85 12.04 -20.22
N THR A 100 -7.69 10.72 -20.20
CA THR A 100 -7.17 9.96 -21.35
C THR A 100 -8.29 9.32 -22.16
N ASP A 101 -8.04 8.99 -23.44
CA ASP A 101 -9.04 8.36 -24.31
C ASP A 101 -9.54 7.00 -23.82
N THR A 102 -8.71 6.30 -23.03
CA THR A 102 -8.99 4.95 -22.51
C THR A 102 -8.78 4.88 -20.99
N PRO A 103 -9.65 5.49 -20.17
CA PRO A 103 -9.44 5.62 -18.72
C PRO A 103 -9.31 4.29 -18.00
N MET A 104 -10.20 3.34 -18.28
CA MET A 104 -10.23 2.04 -17.59
C MET A 104 -8.99 1.20 -17.88
N LEU A 105 -8.49 1.26 -19.10
CA LEU A 105 -7.30 0.53 -19.53
C LEU A 105 -6.03 1.11 -18.88
N ASN A 106 -5.92 2.44 -18.80
CA ASN A 106 -4.82 3.10 -18.10
C ASN A 106 -4.87 2.87 -16.59
N LEU A 107 -6.07 2.83 -15.99
CA LEU A 107 -6.27 2.49 -14.58
C LEU A 107 -5.81 1.06 -14.29
N PHE A 108 -6.15 0.11 -15.16
CA PHE A 108 -5.70 -1.28 -15.04
C PHE A 108 -4.17 -1.39 -15.08
N PHE A 109 -3.51 -0.67 -16.00
CA PHE A 109 -2.05 -0.63 -16.04
C PHE A 109 -1.43 0.01 -14.80
N LEU A 110 -1.98 1.13 -14.32
CA LEU A 110 -1.54 1.74 -13.06
C LEU A 110 -1.64 0.75 -11.90
N ALA A 111 -2.79 0.11 -11.70
CA ALA A 111 -2.98 -0.86 -10.63
C ALA A 111 -2.00 -2.04 -10.73
N THR A 112 -1.77 -2.52 -11.96
CA THR A 112 -0.83 -3.62 -12.26
C THR A 112 0.62 -3.23 -11.96
N PHE A 113 1.08 -2.08 -12.46
CA PHE A 113 2.41 -1.56 -12.15
C PHE A 113 2.58 -1.32 -10.67
N SER A 114 1.54 -0.82 -10.01
CA SER A 114 1.57 -0.58 -8.58
C SER A 114 1.69 -1.89 -7.77
N TYR A 115 0.98 -2.93 -8.19
CA TYR A 115 1.11 -4.27 -7.60
C TYR A 115 2.52 -4.84 -7.80
N PHE A 116 3.04 -4.84 -9.03
CA PHE A 116 4.38 -5.35 -9.31
C PHE A 116 5.49 -4.53 -8.66
N GLY A 117 5.34 -3.20 -8.58
CA GLY A 117 6.27 -2.33 -7.89
C GLY A 117 6.45 -2.74 -6.44
N GLY A 118 5.35 -2.97 -5.72
CA GLY A 118 5.41 -3.49 -4.35
C GLY A 118 6.04 -4.89 -4.25
N LEU A 119 5.78 -5.80 -5.20
CA LEU A 119 6.45 -7.10 -5.22
C LEU A 119 7.97 -6.96 -5.39
N ILE A 120 8.43 -6.04 -6.24
CA ILE A 120 9.85 -5.73 -6.40
C ILE A 120 10.41 -5.14 -5.10
N SER A 121 9.70 -4.20 -4.47
CA SER A 121 10.09 -3.62 -3.18
C SER A 121 10.24 -4.68 -2.08
N TYR A 122 9.44 -5.76 -2.10
CA TYR A 122 9.64 -6.91 -1.20
C TYR A 122 10.99 -7.60 -1.43
N PHE A 123 11.40 -7.81 -2.69
CA PHE A 123 12.71 -8.39 -2.98
C PHE A 123 13.84 -7.44 -2.59
N ILE A 124 13.68 -6.13 -2.79
CA ILE A 124 14.62 -5.11 -2.32
C ILE A 124 14.80 -5.23 -0.80
N GLY A 125 13.70 -5.27 -0.03
CA GLY A 125 13.75 -5.43 1.43
C GLY A 125 14.39 -6.75 1.87
N LYS A 126 14.18 -7.84 1.12
CA LYS A 126 14.85 -9.12 1.37
C LYS A 126 16.37 -9.03 1.09
N MET A 127 16.79 -8.29 0.07
CA MET A 127 18.18 -8.08 -0.27
C MET A 127 18.90 -7.20 0.75
N THR A 128 18.22 -6.24 1.38
CA THR A 128 18.76 -5.42 2.46
C THR A 128 19.37 -6.25 3.60
N LEU A 129 18.83 -7.45 3.87
CA LEU A 129 19.35 -8.36 4.90
C LEU A 129 20.67 -9.04 4.53
N LYS A 130 21.09 -9.02 3.26
CA LYS A 130 22.41 -9.52 2.83
C LYS A 130 23.53 -8.56 3.21
N ILE A 131 23.20 -7.29 3.49
CA ILE A 131 24.16 -6.27 3.87
C ILE A 131 24.29 -6.30 5.40
N GLU A 132 25.49 -6.64 5.89
CA GLU A 132 25.74 -6.91 7.30
C GLU A 132 25.50 -5.69 8.19
N SER A 133 25.87 -4.49 7.74
CA SER A 133 25.63 -3.23 8.47
C SER A 133 24.15 -2.92 8.67
N LEU A 134 23.33 -3.12 7.63
CA LEU A 134 21.89 -2.94 7.69
C LEU A 134 21.22 -4.01 8.54
N LYS A 135 21.68 -5.26 8.46
CA LYS A 135 21.19 -6.34 9.32
C LYS A 135 21.41 -6.02 10.80
N ILE A 136 22.61 -5.57 11.19
CA ILE A 136 22.92 -5.19 12.57
C ILE A 136 22.06 -4.01 13.02
N TYR A 137 21.89 -2.98 12.18
CA TYR A 137 21.01 -1.85 12.50
C TYR A 137 19.56 -2.28 12.75
N LEU A 138 19.05 -3.21 11.95
CA LEU A 138 17.68 -3.73 12.08
C LEU A 138 17.51 -4.64 13.29
N GLU A 139 18.48 -5.52 13.55
CA GLU A 139 18.48 -6.43 14.70
C GLU A 139 18.62 -5.67 16.03
N VAL A 140 19.37 -4.56 16.07
CA VAL A 140 19.59 -3.78 17.31
C VAL A 140 18.53 -2.69 17.51
N LYS A 141 18.27 -1.86 16.50
CA LYS A 141 17.42 -0.66 16.66
C LYS A 141 15.94 -0.92 16.38
N MET A 142 15.63 -1.93 15.57
CA MET A 142 14.25 -2.21 15.16
C MET A 142 13.70 -3.53 15.70
N GLU A 143 14.41 -4.22 16.60
CA GLU A 143 14.04 -5.55 17.12
C GLU A 143 12.58 -5.61 17.61
N ASN A 144 12.17 -4.62 18.40
CA ASN A 144 10.81 -4.55 18.96
C ASN A 144 9.74 -4.33 17.87
N ASN A 145 10.05 -3.48 16.89
CA ASN A 145 9.16 -3.21 15.75
C ASN A 145 9.07 -4.44 14.82
N LEU A 146 10.19 -5.14 14.59
CA LEU A 146 10.26 -6.37 13.82
C LEU A 146 9.51 -7.52 14.50
N LYS A 147 9.62 -7.69 15.82
CA LYS A 147 8.89 -8.73 16.57
C LYS A 147 7.36 -8.53 16.46
N ASN A 148 6.87 -7.31 16.59
CA ASN A 148 5.44 -7.00 16.42
C ASN A 148 4.99 -7.14 14.96
N THR A 149 5.80 -6.68 14.01
CA THR A 149 5.53 -6.84 12.57
C THR A 149 5.50 -8.31 12.16
N ARG A 150 6.36 -9.16 12.72
CA ARG A 150 6.37 -10.60 12.47
C ARG A 150 5.14 -11.32 13.04
N LYS A 151 4.57 -10.82 14.14
CA LYS A 151 3.31 -11.35 14.72
C LYS A 151 2.08 -11.02 13.85
N TRP A 152 2.09 -9.91 13.12
CA TRP A 152 0.94 -9.41 12.36
C TRP A 152 1.19 -9.20 10.86
N GLY A 153 2.31 -9.70 10.33
CA GLY A 153 2.86 -9.28 9.03
C GLY A 153 1.86 -9.37 7.87
N GLY A 154 1.06 -10.43 7.82
CA GLY A 154 0.02 -10.57 6.79
C GLY A 154 -1.05 -9.49 6.83
N ILE A 155 -1.45 -9.07 8.03
CA ILE A 155 -2.48 -8.06 8.21
C ILE A 155 -1.90 -6.67 7.96
N LEU A 156 -0.64 -6.43 8.34
CA LEU A 156 0.04 -5.17 8.04
C LEU A 156 0.17 -4.96 6.52
N ILE A 157 0.45 -6.02 5.75
CA ILE A 157 0.47 -5.96 4.28
C ILE A 157 -0.95 -5.72 3.74
N LEU A 158 -1.96 -6.42 4.25
CA LEU A 158 -3.36 -6.21 3.85
C LEU A 158 -3.81 -4.77 4.11
N VAL A 159 -3.49 -4.24 5.29
CA VAL A 159 -3.79 -2.87 5.70
C VAL A 159 -3.05 -1.88 4.81
N GLY A 160 -1.76 -2.11 4.51
CA GLY A 160 -1.00 -1.29 3.57
C GLY A 160 -1.53 -1.33 2.13
N ALA A 161 -2.11 -2.45 1.71
CA ALA A 161 -2.71 -2.59 0.37
C ALA A 161 -4.05 -1.83 0.23
N LEU A 162 -4.81 -1.73 1.33
CA LEU A 162 -6.15 -1.12 1.35
C LEU A 162 -6.15 0.35 1.79
N LEU A 163 -5.37 0.70 2.81
CA LEU A 163 -5.30 2.06 3.35
C LEU A 163 -4.49 3.00 2.45
N PRO A 164 -4.66 4.32 2.57
CA PRO A 164 -3.83 5.34 1.94
C PRO A 164 -2.42 5.43 2.56
N LEU A 165 -1.74 4.30 2.64
CA LEU A 165 -0.36 4.17 3.08
C LEU A 165 0.52 3.76 1.89
N PRO A 166 1.81 4.11 1.91
CA PRO A 166 2.76 3.69 0.89
C PRO A 166 2.95 2.18 0.94
N PHE A 167 2.38 1.47 -0.04
CA PHE A 167 2.41 0.01 -0.11
C PHE A 167 3.82 -0.56 -0.26
N SER A 168 4.69 0.14 -1.00
CA SER A 168 6.10 -0.25 -1.16
C SER A 168 6.83 -0.38 0.17
N ILE A 169 6.58 0.51 1.13
CA ILE A 169 7.16 0.44 2.48
C ILE A 169 6.66 -0.83 3.21
N ALA A 170 5.37 -1.15 3.10
CA ALA A 170 4.81 -2.38 3.68
C ALA A 170 5.45 -3.64 3.05
N CYS A 171 5.73 -3.63 1.75
CA CYS A 171 6.40 -4.72 1.07
C CYS A 171 7.89 -4.83 1.43
N ILE A 172 8.62 -3.72 1.50
CA ILE A 172 10.03 -3.67 1.92
C ILE A 172 10.15 -4.25 3.32
N THR A 173 9.34 -3.76 4.27
CA THR A 173 9.33 -4.25 5.65
C THR A 173 8.97 -5.74 5.72
N ALA A 174 8.00 -6.20 4.93
CA ALA A 174 7.68 -7.63 4.79
C ALA A 174 8.87 -8.46 4.29
N GLY A 175 9.63 -7.94 3.33
CA GLY A 175 10.86 -8.55 2.81
C GLY A 175 11.95 -8.66 3.88
N MET A 176 12.14 -7.58 4.64
CA MET A 176 13.13 -7.50 5.73
C MET A 176 12.81 -8.47 6.87
N ILE A 177 11.53 -8.73 7.17
CA ILE A 177 11.15 -9.70 8.21
C ILE A 177 11.06 -11.15 7.68
N LYS A 178 11.42 -11.39 6.42
CA LYS A 178 11.29 -12.68 5.71
C LYS A 178 9.87 -13.25 5.74
N TYR A 179 8.85 -12.39 5.63
CA TYR A 179 7.46 -12.82 5.58
C TYR A 179 7.20 -13.63 4.28
N PRO A 180 6.40 -14.71 4.29
CA PRO A 180 6.22 -15.55 3.10
C PRO A 180 5.69 -14.77 1.89
N PHE A 181 6.47 -14.77 0.80
CA PHE A 181 6.14 -14.07 -0.45
C PHE A 181 4.75 -14.41 -1.00
N LYS A 182 4.32 -15.68 -0.90
CA LYS A 182 2.98 -16.11 -1.33
C LYS A 182 1.87 -15.28 -0.68
N ASN A 183 2.03 -14.97 0.60
CA ASN A 183 1.05 -14.19 1.33
C ASN A 183 1.14 -12.70 0.96
N VAL A 184 2.35 -12.17 0.70
CA VAL A 184 2.54 -10.79 0.20
C VAL A 184 1.83 -10.62 -1.14
N ALA A 185 2.07 -11.54 -2.07
CA ALA A 185 1.44 -11.55 -3.39
C ALA A 185 -0.09 -11.62 -3.27
N PHE A 186 -0.61 -12.53 -2.45
CA PHE A 186 -2.05 -12.67 -2.24
C PHE A 186 -2.69 -11.41 -1.65
N TYR A 187 -2.12 -10.86 -0.56
CA TYR A 187 -2.67 -9.65 0.06
C TYR A 187 -2.47 -8.40 -0.80
N GLY A 188 -1.42 -8.36 -1.63
CA GLY A 188 -1.21 -7.29 -2.60
C GLY A 188 -2.32 -7.18 -3.65
N LEU A 189 -3.08 -8.26 -3.92
CA LEU A 189 -4.21 -8.21 -4.85
C LEU A 189 -5.31 -7.24 -4.40
N PHE A 190 -5.45 -6.97 -3.10
CA PHE A 190 -6.40 -5.96 -2.60
C PHE A 190 -6.10 -4.55 -3.11
N ARG A 191 -4.90 -4.32 -3.67
CA ARG A 191 -4.54 -3.07 -4.32
C ARG A 191 -5.42 -2.79 -5.55
N PHE A 192 -5.80 -3.81 -6.31
CA PHE A 192 -6.72 -3.64 -7.43
C PHE A 192 -8.09 -3.14 -6.93
N ALA A 193 -8.57 -3.65 -5.79
CA ALA A 193 -9.79 -3.17 -5.17
C ALA A 193 -9.66 -1.70 -4.72
N ARG A 194 -8.54 -1.31 -4.09
CA ARG A 194 -8.28 0.10 -3.72
C ARG A 194 -8.32 1.02 -4.94
N PHE A 195 -7.61 0.67 -6.02
CA PHE A 195 -7.59 1.47 -7.25
C PHE A 195 -8.99 1.58 -7.87
N ALA A 196 -9.77 0.51 -7.87
CA ALA A 196 -11.15 0.53 -8.37
C ALA A 196 -12.06 1.44 -7.53
N ILE A 197 -12.00 1.35 -6.20
CA ILE A 197 -12.79 2.20 -5.28
C ILE A 197 -12.41 3.67 -5.45
N TYR A 198 -11.11 3.96 -5.55
CA TYR A 198 -10.62 5.33 -5.67
C TYR A 198 -10.94 5.92 -7.05
N ALA A 199 -10.81 5.14 -8.11
CA ALA A 199 -11.25 5.57 -9.44
C ALA A 199 -12.75 5.85 -9.47
N TRP A 200 -13.58 4.99 -8.86
CA TRP A 200 -15.00 5.23 -8.75
C TRP A 200 -15.31 6.55 -8.04
N ALA A 201 -14.67 6.84 -6.90
CA ALA A 201 -14.87 8.10 -6.18
C ALA A 201 -14.35 9.33 -6.96
N ILE A 202 -13.14 9.26 -7.50
CA ILE A 202 -12.48 10.37 -8.22
C ILE A 202 -13.21 10.67 -9.54
N PHE A 203 -13.66 9.64 -10.25
CA PHE A 203 -14.36 9.82 -11.51
C PHE A 203 -15.74 10.47 -11.34
N GLN A 204 -16.31 10.51 -10.14
CA GLN A 204 -17.53 11.28 -9.89
C GLN A 204 -17.25 12.78 -9.68
N VAL A 205 -16.03 13.14 -9.28
CA VAL A 205 -15.66 14.50 -8.88
C VAL A 205 -14.90 15.25 -9.98
N VAL A 206 -14.04 14.55 -10.71
CA VAL A 206 -13.27 15.11 -11.84
C VAL A 206 -14.18 15.16 -13.07
N ASN A 207 -14.32 16.32 -13.73
CA ASN A 207 -15.02 16.48 -15.01
C ASN A 207 -13.98 16.74 -16.10
#